data_AF-A0A1B0D393-F1
#
_entry.id   AF-A0A1B0D393-F1
#
_cell.length_a   1.000
_cell.length_b   1.000
_cell.length_c   1.000
_cell.angle_alpha   90.00
_cell.angle_beta   90.00
_cell.angle_gamma   90.00
#
_symmetry.space_group_name_H-M   'P 1'
#
loop_
_entity.id
_entity.type
_entity.pdbx_description
1 polymer ?
#
loop_
_entity_poly.entity_id
_entity_poly.type
_entity_poly.pdbx_seq_one_letter_code
_entity_poly.pdbx_strand_id
1 'polypeptide(L)'
;MDETDDVFRYVYSSSLDNRVCVKVGTFEGFQHKPCYEKLLEDPMLRFSGLYTETCAPLMVKLQLWNKGKPYGVAVTTSFKAFTKRWNWNEWITLPVEMRDLPRTAVLTFTILDYAGPGRTVNVAGTSISLFGKSGVLRQGVYDLRLWPDVAGDGNVPSTTPGKGKDASKNQMQRLAKLAKRHRNGQMQKVDWLDRLTFREIEVINEKEKRQSDYMYLMVEFPSVFVDEKPCSIIYFEPDGDQKYTFISKPKLVTVPDPEILLVSTIQKTLLLYA
;
A
#
# COMPACT_ATOMS: atom_id res chain seq x y z
N MET A 1 -22.90 -20.43 -27.86
CA MET A 1 -22.82 -18.97 -28.09
C MET A 1 -23.04 -18.38 -26.72
N ASP A 2 -21.99 -18.35 -25.91
CA ASP A 2 -22.10 -17.97 -24.50
C ASP A 2 -22.22 -16.44 -24.44
N GLU A 3 -23.39 -15.98 -24.07
CA GLU A 3 -23.61 -14.59 -23.67
C GLU A 3 -22.66 -14.29 -22.52
N THR A 4 -21.62 -13.53 -22.83
CA THR A 4 -20.78 -12.93 -21.80
C THR A 4 -21.65 -11.86 -21.15
N ASP A 5 -22.23 -12.20 -19.99
CA ASP A 5 -22.87 -11.23 -19.10
C ASP A 5 -21.89 -10.09 -18.84
N ASP A 6 -22.03 -8.99 -19.59
CA ASP A 6 -21.23 -7.76 -19.45
C ASP A 6 -21.73 -6.94 -18.24
N VAL A 7 -21.98 -7.64 -17.13
CA VAL A 7 -22.53 -7.05 -15.90
C VAL A 7 -21.36 -6.68 -15.00
N PHE A 8 -21.09 -5.38 -14.92
CA PHE A 8 -20.07 -4.85 -14.02
C PHE A 8 -20.60 -4.81 -12.57
N ARG A 9 -20.05 -5.70 -11.73
CA ARG A 9 -20.42 -5.82 -10.31
C ARG A 9 -19.49 -5.00 -9.43
N TYR A 10 -20.07 -4.16 -8.57
CA TYR A 10 -19.31 -3.31 -7.68
C TYR A 10 -19.91 -3.23 -6.27
N VAL A 11 -19.04 -2.91 -5.30
CA VAL A 11 -19.42 -2.67 -3.91
C VAL A 11 -18.80 -1.34 -3.47
N TYR A 12 -19.53 -0.56 -2.67
CA TYR A 12 -19.04 0.72 -2.16
C TYR A 12 -18.08 0.52 -0.99
N SER A 13 -17.02 1.34 -0.94
CA SER A 13 -16.07 1.34 0.18
C SER A 13 -16.73 1.64 1.51
N SER A 14 -17.73 2.53 1.53
CA SER A 14 -18.48 2.91 2.74
C SER A 14 -19.35 1.79 3.31
N SER A 15 -19.70 0.78 2.50
CA SER A 15 -20.51 -0.37 2.92
C SER A 15 -19.65 -1.53 3.45
N LEU A 16 -18.32 -1.40 3.46
CA LEU A 16 -17.39 -2.44 3.87
C LEU A 16 -16.77 -2.12 5.23
N ASP A 17 -17.05 -2.99 6.19
CA ASP A 17 -16.58 -2.90 7.58
C ASP A 17 -15.22 -3.57 7.79
N ASN A 18 -14.62 -4.10 6.71
CA ASN A 18 -13.36 -4.80 6.75
C ASN A 18 -12.19 -3.82 6.86
N ARG A 19 -11.07 -4.27 7.45
CA ARG A 19 -9.81 -3.53 7.45
C ARG A 19 -9.08 -3.67 6.11
N VAL A 20 -8.24 -2.68 5.79
CA VAL A 20 -7.38 -2.72 4.60
C VAL A 20 -6.30 -3.79 4.81
N CYS A 21 -6.34 -4.86 4.02
CA CYS A 21 -5.32 -5.89 4.01
C CYS A 21 -4.45 -5.76 2.75
N VAL A 22 -3.14 -5.97 2.88
CA VAL A 22 -2.21 -6.03 1.75
C VAL A 22 -1.19 -7.11 2.01
N LYS A 23 -0.89 -7.91 0.99
CA LYS A 23 0.12 -8.94 1.06
C LYS A 23 1.45 -8.44 0.54
N VAL A 24 2.49 -8.61 1.32
CA VAL A 24 3.88 -8.37 0.90
C VAL A 24 4.47 -9.69 0.43
N GLY A 25 4.85 -9.75 -0.85
CA GLY A 25 5.36 -10.95 -1.50
C GLY A 25 6.87 -11.03 -1.46
N THR A 26 7.50 -10.83 -2.62
CA THR A 26 8.94 -10.95 -2.84
C THR A 26 9.60 -9.60 -3.07
N PHE A 27 10.84 -9.47 -2.61
CA PHE A 27 11.74 -8.38 -2.97
C PHE A 27 12.84 -8.94 -3.87
N GLU A 28 13.00 -8.32 -5.03
CA GLU A 28 13.91 -8.76 -6.08
C GLU A 28 14.64 -7.56 -6.66
N GLY A 29 15.88 -7.75 -7.10
CA GLY A 29 16.68 -6.71 -7.72
C GLY A 29 18.09 -6.68 -7.17
N PHE A 30 18.97 -6.02 -7.92
CA PHE A 30 20.36 -5.90 -7.55
C PHE A 30 20.54 -4.76 -6.55
N GLN A 31 21.15 -5.06 -5.41
CA GLN A 31 21.51 -4.03 -4.43
C GLN A 31 22.98 -3.67 -4.61
N HIS A 32 23.21 -2.39 -4.91
CA HIS A 32 24.55 -1.83 -4.95
C HIS A 32 25.21 -2.00 -3.58
N LYS A 33 26.43 -2.56 -3.56
CA LYS A 33 27.33 -2.46 -2.40
C LYS A 33 27.47 -0.97 -2.04
N PRO A 34 27.59 -0.63 -0.74
CA PRO A 34 27.64 0.76 -0.33
C PRO A 34 28.90 1.36 -0.94
N CYS A 35 28.76 2.53 -1.56
CA CYS A 35 29.91 3.29 -2.03
C CYS A 35 30.87 3.49 -0.86
N TYR A 36 32.18 3.34 -1.12
CA TYR A 36 33.22 3.42 -0.10
C TYR A 36 33.11 4.71 0.74
N GLU A 37 32.69 5.81 0.12
CA GLU A 37 32.38 7.09 0.77
C GLU A 37 31.34 6.96 1.90
N LYS A 38 30.23 6.26 1.68
CA LYS A 38 29.20 6.03 2.71
C LYS A 38 29.70 5.18 3.88
N LEU A 39 30.63 4.25 3.61
CA LEU A 39 31.29 3.45 4.66
C LEU A 39 32.32 4.26 5.45
N LEU A 40 32.90 5.31 4.86
CA LEU A 40 33.79 6.24 5.56
C LEU A 40 33.00 7.18 6.47
N GLU A 41 31.85 7.66 6.00
CA GLU A 41 30.94 8.50 6.79
C GLU A 41 30.33 7.72 7.97
N ASP A 42 29.95 6.47 7.74
CA ASP A 42 29.37 5.62 8.77
C ASP A 42 29.99 4.22 8.78
N PRO A 43 31.03 4.00 9.61
CA PRO A 43 31.71 2.71 9.70
C PRO A 43 30.80 1.62 10.28
N MET A 44 29.70 1.99 10.95
CA MET A 44 28.75 1.02 11.51
C MET A 44 27.96 0.31 10.41
N LEU A 45 27.83 0.92 9.23
CA LEU A 45 27.22 0.27 8.07
C LEU A 45 27.95 -1.02 7.70
N ARG A 46 29.24 -1.20 8.00
CA ARG A 46 29.96 -2.46 7.73
C ARG A 46 29.34 -3.68 8.41
N PHE A 47 28.64 -3.49 9.54
CA PHE A 47 28.02 -4.57 10.30
C PHE A 47 26.56 -4.82 9.90
N SER A 48 26.03 -4.07 8.94
CA SER A 48 24.70 -4.33 8.39
C SER A 48 24.69 -5.70 7.70
N GLY A 49 23.59 -6.44 7.92
CA GLY A 49 23.35 -7.74 7.28
C GLY A 49 23.34 -7.63 5.75
N LEU A 50 23.03 -6.46 5.20
CA LEU A 50 23.07 -6.19 3.76
C LEU A 50 24.45 -6.38 3.12
N TYR A 51 25.51 -6.20 3.90
CA TYR A 51 26.88 -6.24 3.39
C TYR A 51 27.67 -7.43 3.88
N THR A 52 27.20 -8.08 4.96
CA THR A 52 27.86 -9.24 5.57
C THR A 52 27.21 -10.55 5.11
N GLU A 53 25.89 -10.56 4.96
CA GLU A 53 25.13 -11.77 4.64
C GLU A 53 24.70 -11.78 3.17
N THR A 54 24.60 -12.99 2.60
CA THR A 54 24.03 -13.17 1.26
C THR A 54 22.56 -12.77 1.18
N CYS A 55 21.85 -12.75 2.31
CA CYS A 55 20.43 -12.36 2.39
C CYS A 55 20.10 -11.76 3.76
N ALA A 56 20.22 -10.44 3.88
CA ALA A 56 19.95 -9.73 5.13
C ALA A 56 18.50 -9.91 5.62
N PRO A 57 18.25 -9.94 6.93
CA PRO A 57 16.90 -10.02 7.49
C PRO A 57 16.19 -8.67 7.42
N LEU A 58 15.65 -8.37 6.23
CA LEU A 58 14.92 -7.13 5.94
C LEU A 58 13.49 -7.14 6.50
N MET A 59 13.00 -5.95 6.83
CA MET A 59 11.59 -5.73 7.18
C MET A 59 10.97 -4.71 6.23
N VAL A 60 9.66 -4.81 6.02
CA VAL A 60 8.91 -3.81 5.24
C VAL A 60 7.96 -3.08 6.16
N LYS A 61 8.13 -1.76 6.25
CA LYS A 61 7.23 -0.82 6.93
C LYS A 61 6.19 -0.29 5.94
N LEU A 62 4.92 -0.47 6.27
CA LEU A 62 3.77 0.02 5.53
C LEU A 62 3.18 1.21 6.27
N GLN A 63 2.89 2.28 5.55
CA GLN A 63 2.25 3.47 6.11
C GLN A 63 1.25 4.06 5.11
N LEU A 64 0.07 4.41 5.59
CA LEU A 64 -0.93 5.11 4.79
C LEU A 64 -0.72 6.62 4.88
N TRP A 65 -1.01 7.29 3.78
CA TRP A 65 -0.89 8.73 3.64
C TRP A 65 -2.11 9.28 2.93
N ASN A 66 -2.49 10.50 3.29
CA ASN A 66 -3.53 11.26 2.63
C ASN A 66 -3.05 12.70 2.42
N LYS A 67 -2.97 13.13 1.16
CA LYS A 67 -2.50 14.50 0.78
C LYS A 67 -1.18 14.89 1.48
N GLY A 68 -0.22 13.97 1.51
CA GLY A 68 1.10 14.20 2.13
C GLY A 68 1.12 14.16 3.66
N LYS A 69 0.01 13.84 4.34
CA LYS A 69 -0.02 13.62 5.79
C LYS A 69 -0.17 12.14 6.12
N PRO A 70 0.50 11.64 7.16
CA PRO A 70 0.33 10.25 7.58
C PRO A 70 -1.10 10.02 8.04
N TYR A 71 -1.70 8.92 7.59
CA TYR A 71 -3.05 8.51 7.90
C TYR A 71 -3.00 7.19 8.66
N GLY A 72 -3.27 7.21 9.97
CA GLY A 72 -3.15 6.03 10.82
C GLY A 72 -1.71 5.65 11.16
N VAL A 73 -1.57 4.50 11.85
CA VAL A 73 -0.29 4.01 12.38
C VAL A 73 0.42 3.16 11.33
N ALA A 74 1.75 3.29 11.27
CA ALA A 74 2.57 2.45 10.41
C ALA A 74 2.67 1.02 10.97
N VAL A 75 2.62 0.03 10.10
CA VAL A 75 2.71 -1.41 10.44
C VAL A 75 3.93 -2.00 9.77
N THR A 76 4.65 -2.89 10.45
CA THR A 76 5.79 -3.60 9.89
C THR A 76 5.46 -5.06 9.63
N THR A 77 6.11 -5.66 8.63
CA THR A 77 6.11 -7.13 8.45
C THR A 77 6.69 -7.83 9.67
N SER A 78 6.35 -9.11 9.82
CA SER A 78 7.07 -9.99 10.74
C SER A 78 8.56 -10.08 10.39
N PHE A 79 9.39 -10.27 11.41
CA PHE A 79 10.80 -10.54 11.22
C PHE A 79 10.98 -11.95 10.67
N LYS A 80 11.81 -12.09 9.63
CA LYS A 80 12.14 -13.39 9.03
C LYS A 80 13.62 -13.44 8.66
N ALA A 81 14.28 -14.52 9.04
CA ALA A 81 15.62 -14.82 8.56
C ALA A 81 15.51 -15.40 7.14
N PHE A 82 16.18 -14.78 6.18
CA PHE A 82 16.15 -15.21 4.79
C PHE A 82 17.42 -15.99 4.46
N THR A 83 17.28 -17.05 3.64
CA THR A 83 18.44 -17.88 3.24
C THR A 83 18.86 -17.62 1.80
N LYS A 84 17.89 -17.60 0.87
CA LYS A 84 18.17 -17.56 -0.58
C LYS A 84 17.48 -16.41 -1.30
N ARG A 85 16.29 -16.00 -0.84
CA ARG A 85 15.46 -14.96 -1.45
C ARG A 85 14.64 -14.26 -0.36
N TRP A 86 14.43 -12.96 -0.54
CA TRP A 86 13.51 -12.18 0.28
C TRP A 86 12.06 -12.48 -0.12
N ASN A 87 11.44 -13.39 0.63
CA ASN A 87 10.04 -13.78 0.43
C ASN A 87 9.30 -13.78 1.76
N TRP A 88 8.52 -12.71 2.01
CA TRP A 88 7.66 -12.61 3.18
C TRP A 88 6.41 -13.47 2.98
N ASN A 89 5.72 -13.30 1.85
CA ASN A 89 4.43 -13.95 1.55
C ASN A 89 3.41 -13.79 2.69
N GLU A 90 3.35 -12.59 3.26
CA GLU A 90 2.61 -12.29 4.49
C GLU A 90 1.48 -11.30 4.20
N TRP A 91 0.27 -11.60 4.68
CA TRP A 91 -0.85 -10.67 4.69
C TRP A 91 -0.76 -9.74 5.89
N ILE A 92 -0.67 -8.44 5.64
CA ILE A 92 -0.59 -7.39 6.66
C ILE A 92 -1.91 -6.66 6.69
N THR A 93 -2.49 -6.54 7.88
CA THR A 93 -3.73 -5.79 8.11
C THR A 93 -3.38 -4.42 8.68
N LEU A 94 -3.78 -3.36 7.99
CA LEU A 94 -3.59 -1.99 8.46
C LEU A 94 -4.71 -1.63 9.47
N PRO A 95 -4.43 -0.78 10.48
CA PRO A 95 -5.40 -0.38 11.49
C PRO A 95 -6.35 0.71 10.96
N VAL A 96 -6.88 0.53 9.75
CA VAL A 96 -7.78 1.46 9.06
C VAL A 96 -8.86 0.64 8.36
N GLU A 97 -10.11 1.05 8.55
CA GLU A 97 -11.27 0.43 7.91
C GLU A 97 -11.42 0.91 6.46
N MET A 98 -12.01 0.05 5.63
CA MET A 98 -12.26 0.37 4.22
C MET A 98 -13.20 1.58 4.06
N ARG A 99 -14.15 1.75 4.97
CA ARG A 99 -15.09 2.88 5.00
C ARG A 99 -14.43 4.23 5.24
N ASP A 100 -13.35 4.24 6.04
CA ASP A 100 -12.64 5.46 6.44
C ASP A 100 -11.53 5.83 5.45
N LEU A 101 -11.36 5.07 4.38
CA LEU A 101 -10.24 5.23 3.49
C LEU A 101 -10.49 6.37 2.49
N PRO A 102 -9.71 7.47 2.52
CA PRO A 102 -9.95 8.60 1.63
C PRO A 102 -9.62 8.24 0.17
N ARG A 103 -10.30 8.91 -0.77
CA ARG A 103 -10.06 8.78 -2.22
C ARG A 103 -8.59 8.92 -2.61
N THR A 104 -7.88 9.82 -1.94
CA THR A 104 -6.49 10.18 -2.17
C THR A 104 -5.49 9.36 -1.35
N ALA A 105 -5.93 8.24 -0.76
CA ALA A 105 -5.07 7.37 0.02
C ALA A 105 -3.90 6.79 -0.80
N VAL A 106 -2.69 7.00 -0.31
CA VAL A 106 -1.44 6.46 -0.84
C VAL A 106 -0.83 5.54 0.21
N LEU A 107 -0.51 4.32 -0.18
CA LEU A 107 0.21 3.37 0.63
C LEU A 107 1.70 3.43 0.28
N THR A 108 2.53 3.65 1.28
CA THR A 108 3.99 3.65 1.16
C THR A 108 4.57 2.39 1.77
N PHE A 109 5.54 1.79 1.09
CA PHE A 109 6.34 0.68 1.58
C PHE A 109 7.79 1.18 1.72
N THR A 110 8.38 0.97 2.90
CA THR A 110 9.78 1.28 3.17
C THR A 110 10.46 0.02 3.65
N ILE A 111 11.48 -0.42 2.93
CA ILE A 111 12.31 -1.55 3.30
C ILE A 111 13.37 -1.04 4.26
N LEU A 112 13.44 -1.68 5.42
CA LEU A 112 14.32 -1.35 6.52
C LEU A 112 15.29 -2.50 6.76
N ASP A 113 16.53 -2.13 7.03
CA ASP A 113 17.57 -3.03 7.52
C ASP A 113 17.99 -2.64 8.94
N TYR A 114 18.43 -3.62 9.72
CA TYR A 114 18.97 -3.41 11.05
C TYR A 114 20.50 -3.28 10.98
N ALA A 115 21.00 -2.05 11.08
CA ALA A 115 22.43 -1.76 11.04
C ALA A 115 23.08 -1.69 12.44
N GLY A 116 22.31 -1.92 13.51
CA GLY A 116 22.83 -1.93 14.88
C GLY A 116 21.72 -1.86 15.94
N PRO A 117 22.08 -1.82 17.23
CA PRO A 117 21.13 -1.77 18.34
C PRO A 117 20.19 -0.56 18.22
N GLY A 118 18.90 -0.82 18.02
CA GLY A 118 17.88 0.22 17.88
C GLY A 118 18.00 1.11 16.63
N ARG A 119 18.91 0.79 15.70
CA ARG A 119 19.16 1.60 14.51
C ARG A 119 18.69 0.87 13.25
N THR A 120 17.71 1.46 12.58
CA THR A 120 17.23 1.00 11.27
C THR A 120 17.69 1.94 10.17
N VAL A 121 18.06 1.35 9.04
CA VAL A 121 18.49 2.08 7.82
C VAL A 121 17.47 1.83 6.73
N ASN A 122 17.08 2.88 6.02
CA ASN A 122 16.18 2.77 4.88
C ASN A 122 16.96 2.22 3.69
N VAL A 123 16.56 1.04 3.23
CA VAL A 123 17.17 0.38 2.06
C VAL A 123 16.53 0.87 0.79
N ALA A 124 15.19 0.89 0.76
CA ALA A 124 14.45 1.32 -0.39
C ALA A 124 13.01 1.72 -0.05
N GLY A 125 12.42 2.55 -0.89
CA GLY A 125 11.07 3.09 -0.70
C GLY A 125 10.25 3.02 -1.97
N THR A 126 8.95 2.80 -1.82
CA THR A 126 7.99 2.89 -2.92
C THR A 126 6.62 3.35 -2.43
N SER A 127 5.85 3.96 -3.31
CA SER A 127 4.50 4.43 -3.04
C SER A 127 3.53 4.00 -4.13
N ILE A 128 2.30 3.68 -3.72
CA ILE A 128 1.21 3.33 -4.63
C ILE A 128 -0.12 3.87 -4.11
N SER A 129 -0.90 4.48 -5.00
CA SER A 129 -2.27 4.89 -4.67
C SER A 129 -3.15 3.66 -4.45
N LEU A 130 -3.94 3.61 -3.37
CA LEU A 130 -4.86 2.49 -3.14
C LEU A 130 -5.99 2.48 -4.16
N PHE A 131 -6.45 3.67 -4.54
CA PHE A 131 -7.45 3.81 -5.58
C PHE A 131 -6.81 4.16 -6.94
N GLY A 132 -7.35 3.57 -8.01
CA GLY A 132 -7.04 3.95 -9.39
C GLY A 132 -7.66 5.30 -9.76
N LYS A 133 -7.52 5.75 -11.01
CA LYS A 133 -8.11 7.04 -11.46
C LYS A 133 -9.64 7.05 -11.41
N SER A 134 -10.28 5.91 -11.64
CA SER A 134 -11.71 5.75 -11.91
C SER A 134 -12.63 5.54 -10.71
N GLY A 135 -12.15 5.62 -9.48
CA GLY A 135 -12.96 5.25 -8.30
C GLY A 135 -12.53 3.93 -7.68
N VAL A 136 -11.96 3.04 -8.47
CA VAL A 136 -11.85 1.62 -8.12
C VAL A 136 -10.60 1.32 -7.29
N LEU A 137 -10.76 0.58 -6.20
CA LEU A 137 -9.67 0.05 -5.38
C LEU A 137 -8.79 -0.88 -6.21
N ARG A 138 -7.46 -0.80 -6.03
CA ARG A 138 -6.55 -1.73 -6.67
C ARG A 138 -6.72 -3.13 -6.06
N GLN A 139 -6.89 -4.11 -6.94
CA GLN A 139 -7.00 -5.52 -6.60
C GLN A 139 -5.94 -6.32 -7.38
N GLY A 140 -5.50 -7.45 -6.80
CA GLY A 140 -4.55 -8.37 -7.40
C GLY A 140 -3.08 -8.00 -7.19
N VAL A 141 -2.22 -8.70 -7.93
CA VAL A 141 -0.75 -8.61 -7.82
C VAL A 141 -0.19 -7.44 -8.62
N TYR A 142 0.77 -6.73 -8.03
CA TYR A 142 1.53 -5.64 -8.63
C TYR A 142 3.02 -5.77 -8.31
N ASP A 143 3.85 -5.66 -9.35
CA ASP A 143 5.28 -5.39 -9.19
C ASP A 143 5.49 -3.86 -9.10
N LEU A 144 6.03 -3.41 -7.97
CA LEU A 144 6.34 -2.00 -7.72
C LEU A 144 7.84 -1.76 -7.85
N ARG A 145 8.23 -0.71 -8.58
CA ARG A 145 9.62 -0.26 -8.58
C ARG A 145 9.94 0.40 -7.23
N LEU A 146 11.10 0.05 -6.70
CA LEU A 146 11.66 0.61 -5.48
C LEU A 146 12.75 1.63 -5.81
N TRP A 147 12.88 2.61 -4.93
CA TRP A 147 13.87 3.69 -5.01
C TRP A 147 14.92 3.46 -3.91
N PRO A 148 16.21 3.32 -4.25
CA PRO A 148 17.24 2.99 -3.29
C PRO A 148 17.49 4.15 -2.32
N ASP A 149 17.85 3.82 -1.08
CA ASP A 149 18.26 4.75 -0.01
C ASP A 149 17.24 5.85 0.34
N VAL A 150 15.97 5.69 -0.05
CA VAL A 150 14.90 6.67 0.18
C VAL A 150 13.71 5.99 0.86
N ALA A 151 13.07 6.66 1.82
CA ALA A 151 11.83 6.19 2.42
C ALA A 151 10.63 6.38 1.48
N GLY A 152 9.61 5.55 1.60
CA GLY A 152 8.41 5.69 0.77
C GLY A 152 7.72 7.04 1.01
N ASP A 153 7.55 7.81 -0.06
CA ASP A 153 6.94 9.15 -0.03
C ASP A 153 5.43 9.08 -0.36
N GLY A 154 4.60 9.54 0.58
CA GLY A 154 3.14 9.58 0.47
C GLY A 154 2.58 10.85 -0.19
N ASN A 155 3.44 11.74 -0.71
CA ASN A 155 3.00 12.97 -1.36
C ASN A 155 2.39 12.71 -2.74
N VAL A 156 1.62 13.68 -3.24
CA VAL A 156 1.02 13.64 -4.58
C VAL A 156 1.38 14.94 -5.29
N PRO A 157 2.35 14.94 -6.25
CA PRO A 157 3.08 13.78 -6.78
C PRO A 157 4.12 13.21 -5.80
N SER A 158 4.32 11.89 -5.83
CA SER A 158 5.31 11.20 -4.99
C SER A 158 6.69 11.24 -5.63
N THR A 159 7.72 11.38 -4.81
CA THR A 159 9.14 11.25 -5.19
C THR A 159 9.52 9.80 -5.46
N THR A 160 8.82 8.84 -4.85
CA THR A 160 9.11 7.40 -4.95
C THR A 160 7.97 6.61 -5.62
N PRO A 161 7.52 6.95 -6.84
CA PRO A 161 6.39 6.28 -7.46
C PRO A 161 6.71 4.82 -7.78
N GLY A 162 5.90 3.89 -7.28
CA GLY A 162 6.02 2.46 -7.58
C GLY A 162 5.59 2.09 -9.00
N LYS A 163 4.72 2.92 -9.60
CA LYS A 163 4.36 2.86 -11.03
C LYS A 163 4.89 4.10 -11.74
N GLY A 164 6.04 3.96 -12.40
CA GLY A 164 6.68 5.05 -13.14
C GLY A 164 5.84 5.60 -14.30
N LYS A 165 6.13 6.82 -14.76
CA LYS A 165 5.45 7.45 -15.91
C LYS A 165 5.73 6.72 -17.23
N ASP A 166 6.88 6.07 -17.36
CA ASP A 166 7.26 5.21 -18.49
C ASP A 166 6.58 3.83 -18.49
N ALA A 167 5.60 3.65 -17.60
CA ALA A 167 4.73 2.50 -17.49
C ALA A 167 4.16 1.96 -18.81
N SER A 168 3.96 2.83 -19.80
CA SER A 168 3.43 2.43 -21.11
C SER A 168 4.48 1.81 -22.02
N LYS A 169 5.78 2.06 -21.77
CA LYS A 169 6.89 1.60 -22.61
C LYS A 169 7.49 0.26 -22.13
N ASN A 170 7.34 -0.06 -20.84
CA ASN A 170 7.92 -1.28 -20.28
C ASN A 170 7.07 -2.52 -20.61
N GLN A 171 7.73 -3.56 -21.13
CA GLN A 171 7.10 -4.81 -21.56
C GLN A 171 6.43 -5.53 -20.38
N MET A 172 7.08 -5.62 -19.23
CA MET A 172 6.49 -6.10 -17.96
C MET A 172 5.11 -5.51 -17.66
N GLN A 173 4.96 -4.19 -17.79
CA GLN A 173 3.70 -3.52 -17.43
C GLN A 173 2.61 -3.75 -18.48
N ARG A 174 2.99 -3.86 -19.76
CA ARG A 174 2.06 -4.27 -20.82
C ARG A 174 1.55 -5.70 -20.59
N LEU A 175 2.43 -6.63 -20.24
CA LEU A 175 2.06 -8.01 -19.91
C LEU A 175 1.17 -8.09 -18.66
N ALA A 176 1.49 -7.32 -17.61
CA ALA A 176 0.66 -7.24 -16.41
C ALA A 176 -0.77 -6.72 -16.70
N LYS A 177 -0.92 -5.75 -17.62
CA LYS A 177 -2.24 -5.29 -18.08
C LYS A 177 -3.00 -6.39 -18.81
N LEU A 178 -2.35 -7.14 -19.70
CA LEU A 178 -2.98 -8.27 -20.41
C LEU A 178 -3.39 -9.38 -19.46
N ALA A 179 -2.52 -9.77 -18.52
CA ALA A 179 -2.82 -10.75 -17.48
C ALA A 179 -4.00 -10.30 -16.59
N LYS A 180 -4.15 -9.00 -16.34
CA LYS A 180 -5.32 -8.47 -15.64
C LYS A 180 -6.61 -8.59 -16.48
N ARG A 181 -6.56 -8.28 -17.78
CA ARG A 181 -7.72 -8.43 -18.68
C ARG A 181 -8.20 -9.88 -18.75
N HIS A 182 -7.25 -10.81 -18.83
CA HIS A 182 -7.53 -12.24 -18.78
C HIS A 182 -8.19 -12.67 -17.46
N ARG A 183 -7.62 -12.27 -16.31
CA ARG A 183 -8.21 -12.54 -14.99
C ARG A 183 -9.62 -11.97 -14.83
N ASN A 184 -9.86 -10.79 -15.40
CA ASN A 184 -11.17 -10.14 -15.39
C ASN A 184 -12.18 -10.77 -16.37
N GLY A 185 -11.83 -11.84 -17.09
CA GLY A 185 -12.74 -12.51 -18.03
C GLY A 185 -12.94 -11.77 -19.36
N GLN A 186 -12.17 -10.72 -19.63
CA GLN A 186 -12.25 -9.96 -20.89
C GLN A 186 -11.52 -10.65 -22.05
N MET A 187 -10.92 -11.81 -21.80
CA MET A 187 -10.23 -12.63 -22.78
C MET A 187 -10.70 -14.06 -22.62
N GLN A 188 -10.76 -14.79 -23.73
CA GLN A 188 -11.13 -16.20 -23.73
C GLN A 188 -10.08 -17.01 -22.95
N LYS A 189 -10.56 -17.87 -22.04
CA LYS A 189 -9.69 -18.74 -21.24
C LYS A 189 -9.46 -20.04 -22.00
N VAL A 190 -8.19 -20.41 -22.16
CA VAL A 190 -7.77 -21.66 -22.80
C VAL A 190 -6.70 -22.27 -21.91
N ASP A 191 -7.10 -23.11 -20.96
CA ASP A 191 -6.26 -23.52 -19.82
C ASP A 191 -4.86 -24.02 -20.20
N TRP A 192 -4.73 -24.83 -21.24
CA TRP A 192 -3.43 -25.37 -21.66
C TRP A 192 -2.51 -24.28 -22.23
N LEU A 193 -3.05 -23.32 -22.99
CA LEU A 193 -2.31 -22.21 -23.58
C LEU A 193 -2.01 -21.15 -22.54
N ASP A 194 -2.97 -20.89 -21.65
CA ASP A 194 -2.83 -19.95 -20.54
C ASP A 194 -1.69 -20.38 -19.60
N ARG A 195 -1.55 -21.67 -19.30
CA ARG A 195 -0.42 -22.19 -18.51
C ARG A 195 0.93 -21.90 -19.17
N LEU A 196 1.05 -22.11 -20.48
CA LEU A 196 2.29 -21.84 -21.22
C LEU A 196 2.59 -20.34 -21.29
N THR A 197 1.58 -19.52 -21.57
CA THR A 197 1.73 -18.07 -21.68
C THR A 197 2.06 -17.42 -20.34
N PHE A 198 1.43 -17.84 -19.24
CA PHE A 198 1.77 -17.33 -17.90
C PHE A 198 3.19 -17.68 -17.48
N ARG A 199 3.65 -18.90 -17.81
CA ARG A 199 5.04 -19.29 -17.58
C ARG A 199 6.00 -18.42 -18.38
N GLU A 200 5.70 -18.18 -19.65
CA GLU A 200 6.54 -17.32 -20.51
C GLU A 200 6.56 -15.87 -20.02
N ILE A 201 5.43 -15.34 -19.54
CA ILE A 201 5.34 -14.01 -18.92
C ILE A 201 6.25 -13.93 -17.68
N GLU A 202 6.27 -14.97 -16.85
CA GLU A 202 7.13 -15.03 -15.67
C GLU A 202 8.62 -15.01 -16.06
N VAL A 203 9.01 -15.80 -17.06
CA VAL A 203 10.39 -15.85 -17.59
C VAL A 203 10.81 -14.49 -18.17
N ILE A 204 9.94 -13.83 -18.94
CA ILE A 204 10.21 -12.50 -19.49
C ILE A 204 10.37 -11.48 -18.37
N ASN A 205 9.47 -11.50 -17.38
CA ASN A 205 9.54 -10.60 -16.23
C ASN A 205 10.83 -10.82 -15.42
N GLU A 206 11.23 -12.07 -15.17
CA GLU A 206 12.47 -12.38 -14.47
C GLU A 206 13.69 -11.91 -15.27
N LYS A 207 13.68 -12.09 -16.59
CA LYS A 207 14.76 -11.61 -17.49
C LYS A 207 14.86 -10.08 -17.47
N GLU A 208 13.74 -9.37 -17.56
CA GLU A 208 13.72 -7.89 -17.52
C GLU A 208 14.16 -7.37 -16.14
N LYS A 209 13.73 -8.02 -15.04
CA LYS A 209 14.21 -7.71 -13.69
C LYS A 209 15.70 -7.95 -13.51
N ARG A 210 16.27 -8.99 -14.14
CA ARG A 210 17.72 -9.26 -14.10
C ARG A 210 18.55 -8.32 -14.97
N GLN A 211 17.96 -7.80 -16.06
CA GLN A 211 18.62 -6.87 -16.97
C GLN A 211 18.51 -5.41 -16.51
N SER A 212 17.59 -5.11 -15.60
CA SER A 212 17.42 -3.77 -15.05
C SER A 212 18.19 -3.60 -13.75
N ASP A 213 18.76 -2.41 -13.56
CA ASP A 213 19.43 -2.01 -12.32
C ASP A 213 18.42 -1.57 -11.23
N TYR A 214 17.14 -1.91 -11.42
CA TYR A 214 16.07 -1.50 -10.53
C TYR A 214 15.72 -2.58 -9.53
N MET A 215 15.25 -2.12 -8.38
CA MET A 215 14.68 -2.96 -7.34
C MET A 215 13.15 -3.04 -7.52
N TYR A 216 12.58 -4.20 -7.18
CA TYR A 216 11.17 -4.50 -7.32
C TYR A 216 10.60 -5.15 -6.05
N LEU A 217 9.43 -4.69 -5.64
CA LEU A 217 8.61 -5.29 -4.60
C LEU A 217 7.32 -5.82 -5.19
N MET A 218 7.09 -7.12 -5.05
CA MET A 218 5.81 -7.73 -5.39
C MET A 218 4.84 -7.58 -4.23
N VAL A 219 3.71 -6.93 -4.48
CA VAL A 219 2.62 -6.74 -3.51
C VAL A 219 1.31 -7.24 -4.10
N GLU A 220 0.45 -7.81 -3.26
CA GLU A 220 -0.85 -8.31 -3.68
C GLU A 220 -1.96 -7.66 -2.85
N PHE A 221 -2.91 -7.03 -3.55
CA PHE A 221 -4.11 -6.47 -2.94
C PHE A 221 -5.25 -7.49 -2.97
N PRO A 222 -6.13 -7.50 -1.95
CA PRO A 222 -7.21 -8.46 -1.83
C PRO A 222 -8.17 -8.33 -3.01
N SER A 223 -8.61 -9.48 -3.51
CA SER A 223 -9.67 -9.56 -4.51
C SER A 223 -10.96 -9.92 -3.80
N VAL A 224 -12.05 -9.21 -4.12
CA VAL A 224 -13.35 -9.45 -3.50
C VAL A 224 -14.22 -10.25 -4.44
N PHE A 225 -14.88 -11.27 -3.88
CA PHE A 225 -15.83 -12.11 -4.58
C PHE A 225 -17.16 -12.04 -3.84
N VAL A 226 -18.24 -11.82 -4.58
CA VAL A 226 -19.61 -11.88 -4.08
C VAL A 226 -20.34 -12.92 -4.93
N ASP A 227 -20.89 -13.95 -4.27
CA ASP A 227 -21.55 -15.09 -4.92
C ASP A 227 -20.69 -15.72 -6.04
N GLU A 228 -19.43 -16.05 -5.71
CA GLU A 228 -18.42 -16.63 -6.61
C GLU A 228 -18.02 -15.77 -7.82
N LYS A 229 -18.54 -14.54 -7.95
CA LYS A 229 -18.19 -13.63 -9.05
C LYS A 229 -17.28 -12.50 -8.54
N PRO A 230 -16.26 -12.09 -9.33
CA PRO A 230 -15.36 -11.02 -8.93
C PRO A 230 -16.08 -9.67 -8.88
N CYS A 231 -15.86 -8.91 -7.81
CA CYS A 231 -16.46 -7.58 -7.60
C CYS A 231 -15.40 -6.51 -7.40
N SER A 232 -15.64 -5.34 -7.99
CA SER A 232 -14.77 -4.18 -7.85
C SER A 232 -15.23 -3.29 -6.69
N ILE A 233 -14.30 -2.90 -5.80
CA ILE A 233 -14.64 -1.93 -4.75
C ILE A 233 -14.51 -0.51 -5.30
N ILE A 234 -15.55 0.30 -5.16
CA ILE A 234 -15.59 1.70 -5.62
C ILE A 234 -15.64 2.62 -4.41
N TYR A 235 -14.80 3.65 -4.44
CA TYR A 235 -14.87 4.72 -3.45
C TYR A 235 -16.22 5.43 -3.51
N PHE A 236 -16.91 5.49 -2.38
CA PHE A 236 -18.12 6.29 -2.21
C PHE A 236 -18.14 6.87 -0.80
N GLU A 237 -18.53 8.14 -0.72
CA GLU A 237 -18.62 8.91 0.52
C GLU A 237 -20.05 9.46 0.60
N PRO A 238 -20.91 8.92 1.49
CA PRO A 238 -22.34 9.25 1.52
C PRO A 238 -22.64 10.75 1.67
N ASP A 239 -21.81 11.46 2.43
CA ASP A 239 -21.98 12.89 2.72
C ASP A 239 -21.05 13.80 1.88
N GLY A 240 -20.35 13.26 0.88
CA GLY A 240 -19.36 14.01 0.10
C GLY A 240 -19.93 15.23 -0.65
N ASP A 241 -21.22 15.21 -0.96
CA ASP A 241 -21.93 16.31 -1.63
C ASP A 241 -22.56 17.32 -0.67
N GLN A 242 -22.54 17.06 0.65
CA GLN A 242 -23.03 18.02 1.64
C GLN A 242 -22.06 19.20 1.75
N LYS A 243 -22.41 20.28 1.05
CA LYS A 243 -21.75 21.57 1.20
C LYS A 243 -22.10 22.13 2.58
N TYR A 244 -21.21 21.96 3.56
CA TYR A 244 -21.27 22.73 4.80
C TYR A 244 -21.11 24.21 4.45
N THR A 245 -22.19 24.97 4.55
CA THR A 245 -22.14 26.41 4.42
C THR A 245 -21.46 26.97 5.66
N PHE A 246 -20.24 27.47 5.50
CA PHE A 246 -19.59 28.22 6.58
C PHE A 246 -20.42 29.47 6.87
N ILE A 247 -21.12 29.47 8.00
CA ILE A 247 -21.85 30.64 8.46
C ILE A 247 -20.82 31.62 9.02
N SER A 248 -20.39 32.60 8.21
CA SER A 248 -19.38 33.59 8.57
C SER A 248 -19.78 34.52 9.73
N LYS A 249 -21.06 34.50 10.13
CA LYS A 249 -21.60 35.20 11.29
C LYS A 249 -22.36 34.21 12.17
N PRO A 250 -21.77 33.69 13.25
CA PRO A 250 -22.53 32.84 14.17
C PRO A 250 -23.72 33.65 14.70
N LYS A 251 -24.94 33.17 14.44
CA LYS A 251 -26.13 33.73 15.07
C LYS A 251 -26.03 33.35 16.54
N LEU A 252 -25.88 34.33 17.43
CA LEU A 252 -25.97 34.09 18.86
C LEU A 252 -27.38 33.56 19.13
N VAL A 253 -27.49 32.29 19.48
CA VAL A 253 -28.76 31.67 19.87
C VAL A 253 -28.65 31.35 21.35
N THR A 254 -29.56 31.92 22.14
CA THR A 254 -29.76 31.51 23.52
C THR A 254 -30.46 30.16 23.48
N VAL A 255 -29.69 29.09 23.67
CA VAL A 255 -30.25 27.76 23.93
C VAL A 255 -30.64 27.74 25.40
N PRO A 256 -31.92 27.50 25.76
CA PRO A 256 -32.29 27.25 27.14
C PRO A 256 -31.57 25.98 27.57
N ASP A 257 -30.62 26.10 28.48
CA ASP A 257 -29.97 24.95 29.09
C ASP A 257 -30.92 24.39 30.17
N PRO A 258 -31.53 23.21 29.97
CA PRO A 258 -32.40 22.61 30.97
C PRO A 258 -31.62 22.16 32.22
N GLU A 259 -30.29 22.13 32.18
CA GLU A 259 -29.42 21.71 33.27
C GLU A 259 -28.76 22.88 34.03
N ILE A 260 -29.12 24.14 33.74
CA ILE A 260 -28.49 25.32 34.35
C ILE A 260 -28.68 25.41 35.89
N LEU A 261 -29.54 24.55 36.46
CA LEU A 261 -29.80 24.39 37.89
C LEU A 261 -29.40 23.01 38.44
N LEU A 262 -28.89 22.11 37.60
CA LEU A 262 -28.33 20.85 38.05
C LEU A 262 -26.86 21.07 38.43
N VAL A 263 -26.55 20.84 39.71
CA VAL A 263 -25.17 20.84 40.18
C VAL A 263 -24.40 19.80 39.37
N SER A 264 -23.52 20.25 38.48
CA SER A 264 -22.70 19.35 37.67
C SER A 264 -21.96 18.35 38.57
N THR A 265 -22.07 17.05 38.26
CA THR A 265 -21.38 15.97 38.99
C THR A 265 -19.85 16.13 38.97
N ILE A 266 -19.32 17.01 38.11
CA ILE A 266 -17.89 17.28 37.93
C ILE A 266 -17.31 18.14 39.08
N GLN A 267 -18.14 18.81 39.88
CA GLN A 267 -17.67 19.62 41.02
C GLN A 267 -17.41 18.82 42.31
N LYS A 268 -17.75 17.52 42.38
CA LYS A 268 -17.54 16.71 43.60
C LYS A 268 -16.10 16.22 43.80
N THR A 269 -15.21 16.34 42.81
CA THR A 269 -13.83 15.83 42.91
C THR A 269 -12.82 16.86 43.43
N LEU A 270 -13.20 18.14 43.57
CA LEU A 270 -12.30 19.21 44.01
C LEU A 270 -12.46 19.62 45.49
N LEU A 271 -13.42 19.06 46.22
CA LEU A 271 -13.69 19.39 47.64
C LEU A 271 -13.33 18.27 48.64
N LEU A 272 -12.61 17.23 48.20
CA LEU A 272 -12.12 16.15 49.08
C LEU A 272 -10.60 16.21 49.38
N TYR A 273 -9.91 17.29 48.97
CA TYR A 273 -8.47 17.50 49.20
C TYR A 273 -8.11 18.94 49.61
N ALA A 274 -8.96 19.60 50.39
CA ALA A 274 -8.60 20.83 51.12
C ALA A 274 -9.32 20.87 52.47
#